data_AF-H3H7Z4-F1
#
_entry.id   AF-H3H7Z4-F1
#
_cell.length_a   1.000
_cell.length_b   1.000
_cell.length_c   1.000
_cell.angle_alpha   90.00
_cell.angle_beta   90.00
_cell.angle_gamma   90.00
#
_symmetry.space_group_name_H-M   'P 1'
#
loop_
_entity.id
_entity.type
_entity.pdbx_description
1 polymer ?
#
loop_
_entity_poly.entity_id
_entity_poly.type
_entity_poly.pdbx_seq_one_letter_code
_entity_poly.pdbx_strand_id
1 'polypeptide(L)'
;MPRWSSKLLPALALATLAPSQVRAASADQMDFAACPVRHSPQYYCCEYSESTKVLYTKFNRPSGGDYESYYVDGWNKQRQVNFPYTMYHPSTPTFYYDDPSTMCRVHAVANTETGELTEELQCTDTNSSLVEASQDSSVFWTYAANVRNNNATFPVGANCYSLMLRDGTVDSELQDACTSASTTTEPRFTTYTEAPLVVIYLLYLAFFVVLGGWAVYKNYMQNKNQSVNEMNKKLIATPQTPSRAVAGNPQGRHTGVRASDTRMQIEASEGILQTGFSNSFLGTFVFGCVVVASLALNALLIVIIADYYGRFDPPLFDASEDNAVVFIVVWVITSIWFVTIVALQDRIYNFFRLRVTLDKCEFVYMLKRDDTQVLLADRSGVSDFVAKVEGFFTSKGKLSGYRTTVPVVKVDGLRIVEFQHLRYVYEESEQRFVPGAVALGHTYEDIGHESSGLSDSEAKHRINTVGLNSVDVEM
;
A
#
# COMPACT_ATOMS: atom_id res chain seq x y z
N MET A 1 40.31 -5.48 8.36
CA MET A 1 39.24 -4.78 9.12
C MET A 1 38.31 -4.10 8.12
N PRO A 2 37.11 -4.65 7.82
CA PRO A 2 36.22 -4.05 6.85
C PRO A 2 35.23 -3.09 7.54
N ARG A 3 35.24 -1.84 7.08
CA ARG A 3 34.24 -0.80 7.37
C ARG A 3 32.86 -1.29 6.90
N TRP A 4 32.00 -1.63 7.85
CA TRP A 4 30.57 -1.81 7.59
C TRP A 4 29.95 -0.48 7.17
N SER A 5 29.37 -0.48 5.98
CA SER A 5 28.62 0.64 5.42
C SER A 5 27.32 0.84 6.18
N SER A 6 27.22 1.98 6.85
CA SER A 6 26.10 2.49 7.64
C SER A 6 24.83 2.84 6.83
N LYS A 7 24.39 1.99 5.89
CA LYS A 7 23.28 2.27 4.96
C LYS A 7 21.98 1.49 5.20
N LEU A 8 21.90 0.70 6.27
CA LEU A 8 20.67 -0.02 6.66
C LEU A 8 19.91 0.61 7.84
N LEU A 9 20.43 1.71 8.41
CA LEU A 9 19.88 2.34 9.60
C LEU A 9 18.71 3.35 9.39
N PRO A 10 18.44 3.96 8.21
CA PRO A 10 17.33 4.91 8.14
C PRO A 10 15.96 4.26 7.93
N ALA A 11 15.89 2.98 7.54
CA ALA A 11 14.61 2.28 7.36
C ALA A 11 14.09 1.63 8.66
N LEU A 12 14.98 1.26 9.59
CA LEU A 12 14.58 0.78 10.92
C LEU A 12 14.33 1.91 11.93
N ALA A 13 14.91 3.10 11.73
CA ALA A 13 14.75 4.23 12.65
C ALA A 13 13.35 4.88 12.63
N LEU A 14 12.52 4.58 11.62
CA LEU A 14 11.12 5.03 11.57
C LEU A 14 10.16 4.08 12.29
N ALA A 15 10.58 2.85 12.61
CA ALA A 15 9.78 1.90 13.39
C ALA A 15 10.08 1.95 14.90
N THR A 16 11.20 2.57 15.30
CA THR A 16 11.55 2.80 16.72
C THR A 16 11.09 4.15 17.26
N LEU A 17 10.50 5.00 16.41
CA LEU A 17 9.63 6.08 16.86
C LEU A 17 8.24 5.50 17.05
N ALA A 18 8.11 4.54 17.97
CA ALA A 18 6.87 4.48 18.73
C ALA A 18 6.70 5.91 19.27
N PRO A 19 5.57 6.59 19.04
CA PRO A 19 5.33 7.81 19.78
C PRO A 19 5.49 7.38 21.24
N SER A 20 6.54 7.86 21.90
CA SER A 20 6.54 7.95 23.34
C SER A 20 5.19 8.56 23.61
N GLN A 21 4.26 7.76 24.13
CA GLN A 21 2.99 8.28 24.60
C GLN A 21 3.41 9.27 25.66
N VAL A 22 3.56 10.53 25.24
CA VAL A 22 3.37 11.65 26.10
C VAL A 22 1.91 11.45 26.47
N ARG A 23 1.70 10.71 27.57
CA ARG A 23 0.52 10.89 28.41
C ARG A 23 0.62 12.33 28.88
N ALA A 24 0.39 13.27 27.97
CA ALA A 24 -0.21 14.52 28.35
C ALA A 24 -1.46 14.05 29.08
N ALA A 25 -1.56 14.39 30.36
CA ALA A 25 -2.83 14.28 31.04
C ALA A 25 -3.87 14.84 30.07
N SER A 26 -4.92 14.07 29.79
CA SER A 26 -6.03 14.55 28.99
C SER A 26 -6.34 15.95 29.47
N ALA A 27 -6.25 16.95 28.59
CA ALA A 27 -6.54 18.33 28.96
C ALA A 27 -7.85 18.33 29.73
N ASP A 28 -7.84 18.90 30.94
CA ASP A 28 -9.02 18.85 31.78
C ASP A 28 -10.14 19.54 31.00
N GLN A 29 -11.33 18.94 30.97
CA GLN A 29 -12.45 19.54 30.26
C GLN A 29 -12.73 20.96 30.78
N MET A 30 -12.38 21.24 32.04
CA MET A 30 -12.45 22.56 32.67
C MET A 30 -11.44 23.57 32.12
N ASP A 31 -10.37 23.14 31.45
CA ASP A 31 -9.36 24.01 30.84
C ASP A 31 -9.92 24.75 29.60
N PHE A 32 -11.00 24.23 28.99
CA PHE A 32 -11.61 24.85 27.82
C PHE A 32 -12.80 25.73 28.22
N ALA A 33 -12.70 27.04 27.98
CA ALA A 33 -13.74 28.01 28.32
C ALA A 33 -15.11 27.72 27.65
N ALA A 34 -15.09 27.12 26.46
CA ALA A 34 -16.27 26.70 25.73
C ALA A 34 -16.81 25.32 26.13
N CYS A 35 -16.19 24.63 27.10
CA CYS A 35 -16.62 23.31 27.50
C CYS A 35 -17.98 23.38 28.20
N PRO A 36 -18.96 22.54 27.80
CA PRO A 36 -20.29 22.52 28.40
C PRO A 36 -20.31 22.31 29.92
N VAL A 37 -19.30 21.63 30.48
CA VAL A 37 -19.16 21.39 31.93
C VAL A 37 -19.01 22.69 32.72
N ARG A 38 -18.45 23.75 32.11
CA ARG A 38 -18.33 25.08 32.75
C ARG A 38 -19.64 25.87 32.81
N HIS A 39 -20.69 25.38 32.14
CA HIS A 39 -21.95 26.10 31.94
C HIS A 39 -23.11 25.46 32.69
N SER A 40 -22.84 24.97 33.91
CA SER A 40 -23.84 24.41 34.83
C SER A 40 -24.76 23.37 34.17
N PRO A 41 -24.21 22.25 33.65
CA PRO A 41 -25.02 21.20 33.06
C PRO A 41 -26.00 20.62 34.10
N GLN A 42 -27.19 20.22 33.63
CA GLN A 42 -28.16 19.50 34.45
C GLN A 42 -28.16 18.04 34.06
N TYR A 43 -28.06 17.15 35.04
CA TYR A 43 -28.02 15.72 34.81
C TYR A 43 -29.36 15.07 35.14
N TYR A 44 -29.80 14.17 34.27
CA TYR A 44 -31.05 13.44 34.39
C TYR A 44 -30.78 11.97 34.20
N CYS A 45 -31.35 11.13 35.06
CA CYS A 45 -31.35 9.70 34.86
C CYS A 45 -32.67 9.27 34.26
N CYS A 46 -32.63 8.64 33.07
CA CYS A 46 -33.81 8.12 32.39
C CYS A 46 -33.82 6.60 32.45
N GLU A 47 -34.84 6.04 33.10
CA GLU A 47 -35.08 4.60 33.23
C GLU A 47 -36.09 4.14 32.17
N TYR A 48 -35.65 3.19 31.34
CA TYR A 48 -36.44 2.58 30.27
C TYR A 48 -36.97 1.19 30.66
N SER A 49 -36.18 0.48 31.46
CA SER A 49 -36.51 -0.81 32.08
C SER A 49 -35.71 -0.95 33.38
N GLU A 50 -36.00 -1.96 34.21
CA GLU A 50 -35.24 -2.22 35.44
C GLU A 50 -33.73 -2.36 35.21
N SER A 51 -33.31 -2.75 33.99
CA SER A 51 -31.90 -2.96 33.60
C SER A 51 -31.31 -1.86 32.71
N THR A 52 -32.13 -1.00 32.11
CA THR A 52 -31.69 -0.03 31.10
C THR A 52 -31.94 1.39 31.59
N LYS A 53 -30.85 2.03 32.02
CA LYS A 53 -30.85 3.42 32.53
C LYS A 53 -29.82 4.22 31.77
N VAL A 54 -30.16 5.42 31.32
CA VAL A 54 -29.21 6.26 30.57
C VAL A 54 -29.10 7.62 31.23
N LEU A 55 -27.87 8.08 31.39
CA LEU A 55 -27.55 9.43 31.83
C LEU A 55 -27.73 10.42 30.68
N TYR A 56 -28.71 11.29 30.83
CA TYR A 56 -28.94 12.46 29.98
C TYR A 56 -28.28 13.68 30.60
N THR A 57 -27.55 14.42 29.78
CA THR A 57 -27.00 15.72 30.14
C THR A 57 -27.73 16.80 29.36
N LYS A 58 -28.26 17.76 30.09
CA LYS A 58 -28.91 18.95 29.56
C LYS A 58 -27.96 20.13 29.65
N PHE A 59 -27.78 20.83 28.54
CA PHE A 59 -27.07 22.10 28.49
C PHE A 59 -28.03 23.20 28.07
N ASN A 60 -27.87 24.36 28.71
CA ASN A 60 -28.46 25.59 28.21
C ASN A 60 -27.40 26.34 27.42
N ARG A 61 -27.82 27.09 26.41
CA ARG A 61 -26.93 28.01 25.68
C ARG A 61 -26.25 28.92 26.71
N PRO A 62 -24.91 28.93 26.80
CA PRO A 62 -24.19 29.83 27.68
C PRO A 62 -24.57 31.29 27.41
N SER A 63 -24.71 32.08 28.47
CA SER A 63 -25.00 33.51 28.38
C SER A 63 -24.08 34.31 29.31
N GLY A 64 -23.65 35.49 28.85
CA GLY A 64 -22.74 36.37 29.56
C GLY A 64 -21.25 35.98 29.52
N GLY A 65 -20.41 36.88 30.03
CA GLY A 65 -18.95 36.74 30.08
C GLY A 65 -18.22 37.08 28.78
N ASP A 66 -16.88 36.95 28.80
CA ASP A 66 -16.00 37.38 27.70
C ASP A 66 -16.21 36.61 26.38
N TYR A 67 -16.92 35.48 26.43
CA TYR A 67 -17.15 34.59 25.28
C TYR A 67 -18.56 34.66 24.69
N GLU A 68 -19.44 35.54 25.20
CA GLU A 68 -20.84 35.64 24.75
C GLU A 68 -20.97 35.82 23.24
N SER A 69 -20.15 36.70 22.65
CA SER A 69 -20.15 36.94 21.20
C SER A 69 -19.79 35.70 20.37
N TYR A 70 -18.90 34.84 20.88
CA TYR A 70 -18.52 33.59 20.22
C TYR A 70 -19.64 32.55 20.29
N TYR A 71 -20.39 32.50 21.40
CA TYR A 71 -21.57 31.63 21.50
C TYR A 71 -22.67 32.09 20.54
N VAL A 72 -22.93 33.40 20.44
CA VAL A 72 -23.90 33.95 19.49
C VAL A 72 -23.51 33.66 18.04
N ASP A 73 -22.26 33.95 17.64
CA ASP A 73 -21.79 33.65 16.27
C ASP A 73 -21.83 32.16 15.98
N GLY A 74 -21.42 31.33 16.94
CA GLY A 74 -21.46 29.87 16.83
C GLY A 74 -22.88 29.35 16.61
N TRP A 75 -23.87 29.87 17.35
CA TRP A 75 -25.27 29.45 17.23
C TRP A 75 -25.93 29.88 15.92
N ASN A 76 -25.50 31.00 15.33
CA ASN A 76 -25.99 31.48 14.03
C ASN A 76 -25.39 30.71 12.84
N LYS A 77 -24.49 29.75 13.07
CA LYS A 77 -23.95 28.89 12.00
C LYS A 77 -24.90 27.72 11.74
N GLN A 78 -25.08 27.42 10.45
CA GLN A 78 -25.76 26.21 10.00
C GLN A 78 -25.15 24.95 10.65
N ARG A 79 -26.02 24.01 11.01
CA ARG A 79 -25.68 22.70 11.56
C ARG A 79 -26.25 21.59 10.70
N GLN A 80 -25.69 20.40 10.85
CA GLN A 80 -26.19 19.19 10.20
C GLN A 80 -26.48 18.14 11.25
N VAL A 81 -27.55 17.38 11.05
CA VAL A 81 -27.89 16.24 11.89
C VAL A 81 -27.40 14.96 11.23
N ASN A 82 -26.44 14.25 11.84
CA ASN A 82 -25.94 12.98 11.33
C ASN A 82 -27.00 11.87 11.51
N PHE A 83 -28.01 11.86 10.63
CA PHE A 83 -29.07 10.87 10.56
C PHE A 83 -29.53 10.66 9.10
N PRO A 84 -29.72 9.42 8.62
CA PRO A 84 -29.58 8.13 9.34
C PRO A 84 -28.13 7.65 9.49
N TYR A 85 -27.15 8.38 8.95
CA TYR A 85 -25.73 8.02 8.97
C TYR A 85 -25.06 8.40 10.30
N THR A 86 -24.16 7.55 10.80
CA THR A 86 -23.41 7.81 12.04
C THR A 86 -22.31 8.86 11.89
N MET A 87 -21.98 9.24 10.65
CA MET A 87 -20.97 10.24 10.31
C MET A 87 -21.54 11.28 9.34
N TYR A 88 -20.82 12.41 9.19
CA TYR A 88 -21.17 13.48 8.26
C TYR A 88 -21.41 12.93 6.85
N HIS A 89 -22.58 13.23 6.29
CA HIS A 89 -22.94 12.86 4.93
C HIS A 89 -23.61 14.04 4.23
N PRO A 90 -23.24 14.43 3.01
CA PRO A 90 -23.75 15.65 2.36
C PRO A 90 -25.28 15.71 2.19
N SER A 91 -25.96 14.55 2.23
CA SER A 91 -27.42 14.47 2.11
C SER A 91 -28.16 14.58 3.44
N THR A 92 -27.45 14.76 4.57
CA THR A 92 -28.12 14.90 5.87
C THR A 92 -28.79 16.27 6.01
N PRO A 93 -29.93 16.35 6.71
CA PRO A 93 -30.66 17.60 6.87
C PRO A 93 -29.84 18.65 7.61
N THR A 94 -30.00 19.89 7.18
CA THR A 94 -29.31 21.05 7.75
C THR A 94 -30.29 21.97 8.45
N PHE A 95 -29.89 22.58 9.55
CA PHE A 95 -30.75 23.44 10.35
C PHE A 95 -29.98 24.60 10.99
N TYR A 96 -30.73 25.59 11.47
CA TYR A 96 -30.21 26.74 12.21
C TYR A 96 -30.79 26.78 13.62
N TYR A 97 -30.00 27.19 14.62
CA TYR A 97 -30.50 27.30 16.00
C TYR A 97 -31.32 28.56 16.23
N ASP A 98 -31.09 29.62 15.46
CA ASP A 98 -31.81 30.89 15.52
C ASP A 98 -33.12 30.88 14.71
N ASP A 99 -33.35 29.86 13.89
CA ASP A 99 -34.58 29.70 13.11
C ASP A 99 -35.38 28.45 13.53
N PRO A 100 -36.43 28.60 14.36
CA PRO A 100 -37.29 27.52 14.80
C PRO A 100 -37.94 26.73 13.66
N SER A 101 -38.11 27.34 12.48
CA SER A 101 -38.76 26.72 11.33
C SER A 101 -37.88 25.69 10.61
N THR A 102 -36.56 25.72 10.85
CA THR A 102 -35.60 24.79 10.22
C THR A 102 -35.07 23.74 11.19
N MET A 103 -35.44 23.82 12.47
CA MET A 103 -34.83 23.00 13.51
C MET A 103 -35.09 21.51 13.32
N CYS A 104 -34.01 20.72 13.37
CA CYS A 104 -34.01 19.26 13.29
C CYS A 104 -33.33 18.66 14.49
N ARG A 105 -33.93 17.64 15.12
CA ARG A 105 -33.33 16.92 16.24
C ARG A 105 -33.57 15.42 16.16
N VAL A 106 -32.63 14.67 16.71
CA VAL A 106 -32.79 13.22 16.87
C VAL A 106 -33.52 12.96 18.18
N HIS A 107 -34.62 12.27 18.05
CA HIS A 107 -35.51 11.89 19.12
C HIS A 107 -35.34 10.41 19.44
N ALA A 108 -35.09 10.12 20.70
CA ALA A 108 -35.00 8.76 21.19
C ALA A 108 -36.37 8.30 21.69
N VAL A 109 -36.99 7.36 20.96
CA VAL A 109 -38.26 6.74 21.31
C VAL A 109 -37.96 5.39 21.95
N ALA A 110 -38.42 5.22 23.18
CA ALA A 110 -38.27 3.95 23.88
C ALA A 110 -39.49 3.06 23.65
N ASN A 111 -39.24 1.80 23.32
CA ASN A 111 -40.27 0.79 23.40
C ASN A 111 -40.42 0.34 24.87
N THR A 112 -41.57 0.63 25.48
CA THR A 112 -41.86 0.32 26.88
C THR A 112 -41.95 -1.19 27.17
N GLU A 113 -42.12 -2.04 26.15
CA GLU A 113 -42.21 -3.50 26.31
C GLU A 113 -40.84 -4.20 26.17
N THR A 114 -39.96 -3.70 25.29
CA THR A 114 -38.65 -4.32 25.02
C THR A 114 -37.48 -3.57 25.66
N GLY A 115 -37.67 -2.32 26.08
CA GLY A 115 -36.60 -1.42 26.55
C GLY A 115 -35.63 -0.98 25.44
N GLU A 116 -35.94 -1.27 24.17
CA GLU A 116 -35.12 -0.90 23.01
C GLU A 116 -35.34 0.59 22.66
N LEU A 117 -34.24 1.28 22.38
CA LEU A 117 -34.23 2.68 22.00
C LEU A 117 -34.16 2.81 20.48
N THR A 118 -35.20 3.35 19.86
CA THR A 118 -35.20 3.68 18.44
C THR A 118 -35.03 5.18 18.26
N GLU A 119 -34.10 5.57 17.39
CA GLU A 119 -33.86 6.97 17.05
C GLU A 119 -34.67 7.39 15.82
N GLU A 120 -35.42 8.47 15.94
CA GLU A 120 -36.17 9.09 14.85
C GLU A 120 -35.71 10.53 14.65
N LEU A 121 -35.70 11.00 13.41
CA LEU A 121 -35.43 12.40 13.12
C LEU A 121 -36.75 13.17 13.09
N GLN A 122 -36.84 14.23 13.90
CA GLN A 122 -37.94 15.18 13.85
C GLN A 122 -37.43 16.55 13.39
N CYS A 123 -38.03 17.08 12.34
CA CYS A 123 -37.72 18.39 11.81
C CYS A 123 -39.00 19.20 11.63
N THR A 124 -38.93 20.50 11.90
CA THR A 124 -40.09 21.41 11.79
C THR A 124 -40.59 21.55 10.35
N ASP A 125 -39.67 21.44 9.37
CA ASP A 125 -39.93 21.67 7.95
C ASP A 125 -40.61 20.49 7.22
N THR A 126 -40.51 19.28 7.76
CA THR A 126 -40.89 18.01 7.09
C THR A 126 -42.08 17.31 7.76
N ASN A 127 -43.07 18.09 8.20
CA ASN A 127 -44.40 17.63 8.63
C ASN A 127 -44.42 16.78 9.92
N SER A 128 -43.36 16.84 10.73
CA SER A 128 -43.34 16.32 12.10
C SER A 128 -43.40 17.47 13.09
N SER A 129 -44.49 17.56 13.86
CA SER A 129 -44.55 18.50 14.99
C SER A 129 -43.49 18.10 16.03
N LEU A 130 -42.49 18.96 16.26
CA LEU A 130 -41.56 18.76 17.36
C LEU A 130 -42.30 18.85 18.70
N VAL A 131 -41.97 17.93 19.62
CA VAL A 131 -42.43 17.97 21.01
C VAL A 131 -42.04 19.30 21.64
N GLU A 132 -42.91 19.88 22.46
CA GLU A 132 -42.75 21.22 23.06
C GLU A 132 -41.38 21.42 23.74
N ALA A 133 -40.90 20.43 24.49
CA ALA A 133 -39.58 20.44 25.15
C ALA A 133 -38.38 20.45 24.17
N SER A 134 -38.62 20.19 22.89
CA SER A 134 -37.62 20.15 21.83
C SER A 134 -37.58 21.43 21.00
N GLN A 135 -38.59 22.30 21.12
CA GLN A 135 -38.73 23.56 20.36
C GLN A 135 -37.79 24.66 20.83
N ASP A 136 -37.30 24.57 22.07
CA ASP A 136 -36.39 25.56 22.64
C ASP A 136 -34.96 25.34 22.14
N SER A 137 -34.51 26.18 21.21
CA SER A 137 -33.16 26.14 20.64
C SER A 137 -32.04 26.56 21.61
N SER A 138 -32.40 27.03 22.81
CA SER A 138 -31.45 27.28 23.88
C SER A 138 -31.16 26.05 24.73
N VAL A 139 -31.94 24.97 24.61
CA VAL A 139 -31.80 23.76 25.42
C VAL A 139 -31.33 22.58 24.56
N PHE A 140 -30.32 21.88 25.06
CA PHE A 140 -29.62 20.80 24.38
C PHE A 140 -29.61 19.58 25.27
N TRP A 141 -29.92 18.42 24.70
CA TRP A 141 -29.79 17.15 25.39
C TRP A 141 -28.76 16.28 24.68
N THR A 142 -27.97 15.57 25.46
CA THR A 142 -27.08 14.53 24.98
C THR A 142 -27.08 13.37 25.96
N TYR A 143 -26.66 12.20 25.51
CA TYR A 143 -26.49 11.02 26.34
C TYR A 143 -25.34 10.17 25.80
N ALA A 144 -24.66 9.43 26.67
CA ALA A 144 -23.37 8.80 26.35
C ALA A 144 -23.43 7.79 25.18
N ALA A 145 -24.54 7.07 25.02
CA ALA A 145 -24.72 6.08 23.95
C ALA A 145 -25.03 6.70 22.58
N ASN A 146 -25.16 8.03 22.48
CA ASN A 146 -25.38 8.73 21.23
C ASN A 146 -24.05 8.95 20.48
N VAL A 147 -23.65 7.95 19.68
CA VAL A 147 -22.43 7.99 18.84
C VAL A 147 -22.45 9.09 17.77
N ARG A 148 -23.61 9.71 17.52
CA ARG A 148 -23.82 10.67 16.42
C ARG A 148 -23.50 12.12 16.82
N ASN A 149 -23.20 12.37 18.11
CA ASN A 149 -22.91 13.70 18.69
C ASN A 149 -23.88 14.77 18.19
N ASN A 150 -25.17 14.42 18.10
CA ASN A 150 -26.22 15.28 17.58
C ASN A 150 -27.02 15.89 18.73
N ASN A 151 -27.67 17.02 18.45
CA ASN A 151 -28.55 17.69 19.40
C ASN A 151 -29.81 16.83 19.62
N ALA A 152 -29.77 15.98 20.65
CA ALA A 152 -30.86 15.08 20.97
C ALA A 152 -31.99 15.82 21.70
N THR A 153 -33.15 15.18 21.78
CA THR A 153 -34.29 15.64 22.58
C THR A 153 -34.49 14.78 23.81
N PHE A 154 -35.28 15.29 24.74
CA PHE A 154 -35.69 14.54 25.92
C PHE A 154 -36.47 13.28 25.49
N PRO A 155 -36.17 12.10 26.06
CA PRO A 155 -36.78 10.86 25.61
C PRO A 155 -38.26 10.81 25.97
N VAL A 156 -39.10 10.30 25.06
CA VAL A 156 -40.52 10.03 25.30
C VAL A 156 -40.70 8.55 25.63
N GLY A 157 -41.51 8.27 26.65
CA GLY A 157 -41.78 6.90 27.12
C GLY A 157 -40.81 6.40 28.21
N ALA A 158 -39.86 7.23 28.65
CA ALA A 158 -38.94 6.91 29.74
C ALA A 158 -39.35 7.57 31.07
N ASN A 159 -39.03 6.94 32.18
CA ASN A 159 -39.16 7.53 33.51
C ASN A 159 -37.87 8.26 33.87
N CYS A 160 -37.87 9.58 33.72
CA CYS A 160 -36.68 10.41 33.97
C CYS A 160 -36.80 11.22 35.25
N TYR A 161 -35.72 11.28 36.04
CA TYR A 161 -35.62 12.13 37.23
C TYR A 161 -34.30 12.92 37.24
N SER A 162 -34.35 14.10 37.87
CA SER A 162 -33.19 14.99 38.01
C SER A 162 -32.22 14.45 39.06
N LEU A 163 -30.93 14.42 38.71
CA LEU A 163 -29.83 14.09 39.64
C LEU A 163 -29.27 15.32 40.36
N MET A 164 -29.81 16.50 40.06
CA MET A 164 -29.42 17.75 40.70
C MET A 164 -29.99 17.83 42.12
N LEU A 165 -29.11 18.02 43.09
CA LEU A 165 -29.44 18.30 44.49
C LEU A 165 -29.94 19.74 44.67
N ARG A 166 -30.58 20.03 45.80
CA ARG A 166 -31.14 21.37 46.11
C ARG A 166 -30.09 22.47 46.19
N ASP A 167 -28.83 22.11 46.43
CA ASP A 167 -27.69 23.00 46.47
C ASP A 167 -27.02 23.21 45.09
N GLY A 168 -27.53 22.57 44.04
CA GLY A 168 -27.01 22.65 42.68
C GLY A 168 -25.85 21.69 42.39
N THR A 169 -25.47 20.84 43.35
CA THR A 169 -24.48 19.77 43.11
C THR A 169 -25.16 18.53 42.51
N VAL A 170 -24.37 17.62 41.96
CA VAL A 170 -24.87 16.36 41.38
C VAL A 170 -24.78 15.27 42.44
N ASP A 171 -25.85 14.49 42.61
CA ASP A 171 -25.81 13.27 43.42
C ASP A 171 -24.95 12.22 42.72
N SER A 172 -23.71 12.06 43.18
CA SER A 172 -22.74 11.13 42.59
C SER A 172 -23.16 9.67 42.73
N GLU A 173 -23.85 9.30 43.82
CA GLU A 173 -24.29 7.91 44.02
C GLU A 173 -25.41 7.55 43.04
N LEU A 174 -26.37 8.45 42.82
CA LEU A 174 -27.43 8.26 41.83
C LEU A 174 -26.90 8.38 40.39
N GLN A 175 -25.87 9.20 40.17
CA GLN A 175 -25.20 9.31 38.88
C GLN A 175 -24.48 7.99 38.51
N ASP A 176 -23.74 7.42 39.45
CA ASP A 176 -23.05 6.13 39.26
C ASP A 176 -24.06 4.98 39.10
N ALA A 177 -25.21 5.05 39.75
CA ALA A 177 -26.32 4.12 39.55
C ALA A 177 -27.05 4.31 38.20
N CYS A 178 -26.81 5.43 37.50
CA CYS A 178 -27.45 5.77 36.23
C CYS A 178 -26.64 5.27 35.02
N THR A 179 -26.34 3.99 35.02
CA THR A 179 -25.68 3.32 33.90
C THR A 179 -26.59 2.21 33.38
N SER A 180 -26.65 2.05 32.06
CA SER A 180 -27.24 0.83 31.49
C SER A 180 -26.46 -0.33 32.08
N ALA A 181 -27.14 -1.41 32.45
CA ALA A 181 -26.46 -2.69 32.54
C ALA A 181 -26.00 -3.01 31.12
N SER A 182 -24.86 -2.46 30.70
CA SER A 182 -24.21 -2.87 29.48
C SER A 182 -24.04 -4.36 29.66
N THR A 183 -24.68 -5.14 28.80
CA THR A 183 -24.08 -6.38 28.36
C THR A 183 -22.76 -5.94 27.74
N THR A 184 -21.73 -5.79 28.56
CA THR A 184 -20.35 -5.81 28.11
C THR A 184 -20.20 -7.18 27.48
N THR A 185 -20.54 -7.27 26.21
CA THR A 185 -20.16 -8.41 25.38
C THR A 185 -18.66 -8.35 25.39
N GLU A 186 -18.05 -9.18 26.24
CA GLU A 186 -16.60 -9.28 26.31
C GLU A 186 -16.10 -9.58 24.90
N PRO A 187 -15.27 -8.69 24.31
CA PRO A 187 -14.76 -8.94 22.99
C PRO A 187 -13.93 -10.22 23.01
N ARG A 188 -13.93 -10.94 21.90
CA ARG A 188 -13.30 -12.26 21.80
C ARG A 188 -11.80 -12.21 22.04
N PHE A 189 -11.17 -11.08 21.76
CA PHE A 189 -9.76 -10.81 22.00
C PHE A 189 -9.60 -9.59 22.90
N THR A 190 -8.97 -9.78 24.07
CA THR A 190 -8.74 -8.73 25.08
C THR A 190 -7.27 -8.59 25.44
N THR A 191 -6.49 -9.66 25.29
CA THR A 191 -5.08 -9.71 25.68
C THR A 191 -4.13 -9.70 24.49
N TYR A 192 -4.65 -9.86 23.27
CA TYR A 192 -3.86 -10.06 22.03
C TYR A 192 -2.87 -11.23 22.08
N THR A 193 -3.02 -12.11 23.07
CA THR A 193 -2.19 -13.30 23.28
C THR A 193 -2.99 -14.58 23.12
N GLU A 194 -4.26 -14.47 22.71
CA GLU A 194 -5.13 -15.59 22.48
C GLU A 194 -4.60 -16.47 21.35
N ALA A 195 -4.79 -17.78 21.51
CA ALA A 195 -4.30 -18.80 20.59
C ALA A 195 -4.51 -18.48 19.08
N PRO A 196 -5.68 -18.04 18.60
CA PRO A 196 -5.86 -17.73 17.17
C PRO A 196 -5.01 -16.56 16.68
N LEU A 197 -4.81 -15.51 17.49
CA LEU A 197 -3.95 -14.38 17.13
C LEU A 197 -2.47 -14.78 17.15
N VAL A 198 -2.06 -15.57 18.14
CA VAL A 198 -0.69 -16.11 18.22
C VAL A 198 -0.38 -16.98 17.00
N VAL A 199 -1.33 -17.82 16.55
CA VAL A 199 -1.17 -18.60 15.33
C VAL A 199 -0.96 -17.69 14.11
N ILE A 200 -1.74 -16.62 13.97
CA ILE A 200 -1.57 -15.64 12.89
C ILE A 200 -0.17 -15.01 12.95
N TYR A 201 0.29 -14.57 14.14
CA TYR A 201 1.62 -14.00 14.30
C TYR A 201 2.74 -14.98 13.94
N LEU A 202 2.63 -16.23 14.37
CA LEU A 202 3.59 -17.28 14.04
C LEU A 202 3.60 -17.61 12.55
N LEU A 203 2.44 -17.59 11.88
CA LEU A 203 2.35 -17.77 10.42
C LEU A 203 3.05 -16.63 9.67
N TYR A 204 2.84 -15.37 10.08
CA TYR A 204 3.56 -14.23 9.51
C TYR A 204 5.07 -14.32 9.78
N LEU A 205 5.48 -14.68 10.99
CA LEU A 205 6.88 -14.87 11.34
C LEU A 205 7.51 -15.98 10.48
N ALA A 206 6.84 -17.12 10.34
CA ALA A 206 7.29 -18.23 9.52
C ALA A 206 7.45 -17.81 8.05
N PHE A 207 6.54 -17.00 7.52
CA PHE A 207 6.66 -16.44 6.18
C PHE A 207 7.92 -15.59 6.01
N PHE A 208 8.22 -14.68 6.95
CA PHE A 208 9.45 -13.87 6.90
C PHE A 208 10.71 -14.73 7.06
N VAL A 209 10.66 -15.80 7.85
CA VAL A 209 11.76 -16.78 7.97
C VAL A 209 11.99 -17.50 6.64
N VAL A 210 10.94 -17.93 5.94
CA VAL A 210 11.04 -18.57 4.62
C VAL A 210 11.62 -17.60 3.59
N LEU A 211 11.18 -16.34 3.61
CA LEU A 211 11.68 -15.30 2.69
C LEU A 211 13.14 -14.93 2.98
N GLY A 212 13.52 -14.79 4.25
CA GLY A 212 14.91 -14.59 4.68
C GLY A 212 15.79 -15.79 4.33
N GLY A 213 15.31 -17.00 4.58
CA GLY A 213 15.97 -18.25 4.22
C GLY A 213 16.21 -18.35 2.71
N TRP A 214 15.23 -17.98 1.89
CA TRP A 214 15.39 -17.87 0.44
C TRP A 214 16.48 -16.87 0.04
N ALA A 215 16.48 -15.68 0.63
CA ALA A 215 17.50 -14.66 0.33
C ALA A 215 18.92 -15.15 0.67
N VAL A 216 19.09 -15.83 1.81
CA VAL A 216 20.37 -16.44 2.21
C VAL A 216 20.77 -17.58 1.28
N TYR A 217 19.84 -18.50 1.01
CA TYR A 217 20.07 -19.63 0.10
C TYR A 217 20.45 -19.16 -1.30
N LYS A 218 19.72 -18.18 -1.83
CA LYS A 218 20.01 -17.55 -3.11
C LYS A 218 21.41 -16.96 -3.13
N ASN A 219 21.79 -16.19 -2.11
CA ASN A 219 23.12 -15.59 -2.04
C ASN A 219 24.22 -16.66 -2.00
N TYR A 220 24.04 -17.72 -1.21
CA TYR A 220 24.97 -18.84 -1.13
C TYR A 220 25.14 -19.57 -2.47
N MET A 221 24.04 -19.96 -3.12
CA MET A 221 24.08 -20.66 -4.40
C MET A 221 24.67 -19.80 -5.52
N GLN A 222 24.37 -18.50 -5.53
CA GLN A 222 24.90 -17.58 -6.53
C GLN A 222 26.41 -17.36 -6.40
N ASN A 223 26.94 -17.38 -5.17
CA ASN A 223 28.39 -17.33 -4.92
C ASN A 223 29.08 -18.64 -5.33
N LYS A 224 28.44 -19.79 -5.09
CA LYS A 224 28.98 -21.10 -5.47
C LYS A 224 29.01 -21.32 -6.99
N ASN A 225 27.96 -20.90 -7.69
CA ASN A 225 27.82 -21.12 -9.14
C ASN A 225 28.72 -20.20 -10.00
N GLN A 226 29.56 -19.35 -9.39
CA GLN A 226 30.40 -18.37 -10.09
C GLN A 226 29.63 -17.55 -11.15
N SER A 227 28.32 -17.36 -10.94
CA SER A 227 27.46 -16.69 -11.91
C SER A 227 27.89 -15.23 -12.07
N VAL A 228 28.28 -14.85 -13.28
CA VAL A 228 28.69 -13.47 -13.56
C VAL A 228 27.45 -12.58 -13.52
N ASN A 229 27.45 -11.61 -12.61
CA ASN A 229 26.48 -10.51 -12.64
C ASN A 229 27.15 -9.31 -13.28
N GLU A 230 26.98 -9.20 -14.59
CA GLU A 230 27.55 -8.11 -15.38
C GLU A 230 26.99 -6.74 -14.95
N MET A 231 25.80 -6.70 -14.35
CA MET A 231 25.20 -5.48 -13.83
C MET A 231 25.87 -4.96 -12.56
N ASN A 232 26.49 -5.84 -11.76
CA ASN A 232 27.18 -5.48 -10.52
C ASN A 232 28.69 -5.26 -10.70
N LYS A 233 29.25 -5.53 -11.89
CA LYS A 233 30.64 -5.15 -12.19
C LYS A 233 30.76 -3.63 -12.07
N LYS A 234 31.41 -3.15 -11.01
CA LYS A 234 31.70 -1.74 -10.81
C LYS A 234 32.43 -1.20 -12.04
N LEU A 235 31.98 -0.04 -12.49
CA LEU A 235 32.56 0.80 -13.54
C LEU A 235 34.02 1.15 -13.20
N ILE A 236 34.93 0.21 -13.38
CA ILE A 236 36.27 0.56 -13.84
C ILE A 236 36.09 0.57 -15.34
N ALA A 237 36.27 1.75 -15.96
CA ALA A 237 36.31 1.87 -17.39
C ALA A 237 37.22 0.76 -17.92
N THR A 238 36.61 -0.28 -18.49
CA THR A 238 37.37 -1.23 -19.31
C THR A 238 38.01 -0.34 -20.35
N PRO A 239 39.36 -0.29 -20.44
CA PRO A 239 39.97 0.49 -21.50
C PRO A 239 39.34 0.00 -22.81
N GLN A 240 39.04 0.94 -23.70
CA GLN A 240 38.81 0.68 -25.12
C GLN A 240 40.11 0.14 -25.74
N THR A 241 40.69 -0.90 -25.17
CA THR A 241 41.70 -1.71 -25.81
C THR A 241 40.92 -2.61 -26.75
N PRO A 242 40.99 -2.39 -28.08
CA PRO A 242 40.43 -3.33 -29.02
C PRO A 242 41.00 -4.70 -28.67
N SER A 243 40.11 -5.61 -28.32
CA SER A 243 40.45 -6.99 -28.02
C SER A 243 41.44 -7.49 -29.05
N ARG A 244 42.60 -7.97 -28.59
CA ARG A 244 43.70 -8.52 -29.39
C ARG A 244 43.28 -9.71 -30.27
N ALA A 245 41.99 -10.05 -30.31
CA ALA A 245 41.34 -10.98 -31.21
C ALA A 245 41.23 -10.48 -32.67
N VAL A 246 41.55 -9.20 -32.96
CA VAL A 246 41.74 -8.71 -34.33
C VAL A 246 43.00 -9.31 -35.00
N ALA A 247 43.86 -10.01 -34.24
CA ALA A 247 45.04 -10.68 -34.77
C ALA A 247 45.04 -12.18 -34.42
N GLY A 248 44.42 -12.97 -35.29
CA GLY A 248 44.79 -14.38 -35.46
C GLY A 248 44.04 -15.38 -34.59
N ASN A 249 42.87 -15.83 -35.05
CA ASN A 249 42.53 -17.24 -34.92
C ASN A 249 41.64 -17.69 -36.11
N PRO A 250 42.19 -18.34 -37.15
CA PRO A 250 41.45 -18.70 -38.36
C PRO A 250 40.56 -19.96 -38.22
N GLN A 251 40.25 -20.40 -36.99
CA GLN A 251 39.56 -21.67 -36.73
C GLN A 251 38.16 -21.52 -36.09
N GLY A 252 37.65 -20.30 -35.94
CA GLY A 252 36.25 -20.08 -35.57
C GLY A 252 35.34 -20.17 -36.80
N ARG A 253 34.14 -20.73 -36.63
CA ARG A 253 33.12 -21.05 -37.66
C ARG A 253 32.59 -19.87 -38.50
N HIS A 254 33.25 -18.70 -38.45
CA HIS A 254 32.88 -17.43 -39.08
C HIS A 254 33.74 -17.08 -40.31
N THR A 255 34.30 -18.07 -41.02
CA THR A 255 35.24 -17.85 -42.13
C THR A 255 34.67 -17.12 -43.36
N GLY A 256 33.44 -16.59 -43.31
CA GLY A 256 32.81 -15.81 -44.37
C GLY A 256 32.02 -14.58 -43.90
N VAL A 257 32.15 -14.14 -42.64
CA VAL A 257 31.48 -12.92 -42.16
C VAL A 257 32.43 -11.72 -42.30
N ARG A 258 31.96 -10.61 -42.87
CA ARG A 258 32.80 -9.44 -43.13
C ARG A 258 33.39 -8.91 -41.82
N ALA A 259 34.64 -8.46 -41.85
CA ALA A 259 35.32 -7.87 -40.69
C ALA A 259 34.57 -6.63 -40.13
N SER A 260 33.83 -5.90 -40.98
CA SER A 260 32.95 -4.81 -40.52
C SER A 260 31.72 -5.32 -39.78
N ASP A 261 31.16 -6.44 -40.20
CA ASP A 261 29.89 -6.96 -39.67
C ASP A 261 30.16 -7.65 -38.33
N THR A 262 31.26 -8.40 -38.23
CA THR A 262 31.79 -8.91 -36.95
C THR A 262 32.11 -7.78 -35.97
N ARG A 263 32.71 -6.67 -36.43
CA ARG A 263 32.94 -5.49 -35.59
C ARG A 263 31.63 -4.85 -35.12
N MET A 264 30.62 -4.75 -35.99
CA MET A 264 29.31 -4.20 -35.65
C MET A 264 28.55 -5.10 -34.67
N GLN A 265 28.69 -6.42 -34.79
CA GLN A 265 28.15 -7.39 -33.82
C GLN A 265 28.80 -7.27 -32.44
N ILE A 266 30.13 -7.10 -32.39
CA ILE A 266 30.87 -6.93 -31.14
C ILE A 266 30.49 -5.60 -30.48
N GLU A 267 30.39 -4.52 -31.23
CA GLU A 267 29.97 -3.21 -30.68
C GLU A 267 28.52 -3.26 -30.16
N ALA A 268 27.61 -3.93 -30.88
CA ALA A 268 26.25 -4.15 -30.45
C ALA A 268 26.13 -5.09 -29.24
N SER A 269 27.05 -6.04 -29.05
CA SER A 269 27.07 -6.95 -27.91
C SER A 269 27.73 -6.33 -26.67
N GLU A 270 28.78 -5.52 -26.83
CA GLU A 270 29.51 -4.86 -25.74
C GLU A 270 28.67 -3.80 -25.01
N GLY A 271 27.69 -3.19 -25.69
CA GLY A 271 26.74 -2.24 -25.10
C GLY A 271 25.64 -2.87 -24.24
N ILE A 272 25.48 -4.19 -24.26
CA ILE A 272 24.37 -4.90 -23.61
C ILE A 272 24.89 -5.77 -22.46
N LEU A 273 24.35 -5.55 -21.27
CA LEU A 273 24.66 -6.35 -20.10
C LEU A 273 23.71 -7.54 -20.02
N GLN A 274 24.29 -8.73 -19.81
CA GLN A 274 23.54 -9.98 -19.81
C GLN A 274 23.67 -10.68 -18.46
N THR A 275 22.58 -11.26 -17.97
CA THR A 275 22.61 -12.10 -16.76
C THR A 275 21.66 -13.28 -16.91
N GLY A 276 22.21 -14.48 -16.79
CA GLY A 276 21.45 -15.73 -16.91
C GLY A 276 20.67 -16.07 -15.64
N PHE A 277 19.43 -16.50 -15.82
CA PHE A 277 18.54 -16.99 -14.77
C PHE A 277 17.98 -18.37 -15.13
N SER A 278 17.69 -19.17 -14.11
CA SER A 278 16.98 -20.44 -14.22
C SER A 278 15.96 -20.56 -13.10
N ASN A 279 14.87 -21.26 -13.37
CA ASN A 279 13.84 -21.53 -12.37
C ASN A 279 14.38 -22.47 -11.29
N SER A 280 13.98 -22.22 -10.05
CA SER A 280 14.28 -23.07 -8.91
C SER A 280 12.98 -23.43 -8.24
N PHE A 281 12.77 -24.71 -7.97
CA PHE A 281 11.56 -25.19 -7.27
C PHE A 281 11.31 -24.42 -5.96
N LEU A 282 12.38 -24.23 -5.16
CA LEU A 282 12.30 -23.46 -3.92
C LEU A 282 11.92 -21.99 -4.15
N GLY A 283 12.41 -21.39 -5.24
CA GLY A 283 12.12 -19.99 -5.57
C GLY A 283 10.67 -19.81 -5.98
N THR A 284 10.15 -20.72 -6.81
CA THR A 284 8.73 -20.77 -7.20
C THR A 284 7.82 -21.01 -5.99
N PHE A 285 8.22 -21.88 -5.06
CA PHE A 285 7.50 -22.08 -3.81
C PHE A 285 7.40 -20.80 -2.97
N VAL A 286 8.53 -20.11 -2.74
CA VAL A 286 8.56 -18.86 -1.96
C VAL A 286 7.73 -17.76 -2.67
N PHE A 287 7.78 -17.69 -4.00
CA PHE A 287 6.92 -16.79 -4.77
C PHE A 287 5.43 -17.10 -4.54
N GLY A 288 5.05 -18.38 -4.58
CA GLY A 288 3.69 -18.82 -4.24
C GLY A 288 3.27 -18.37 -2.83
N CYS A 289 4.16 -18.52 -1.84
CA CYS A 289 3.91 -18.03 -0.48
C CYS A 289 3.69 -16.51 -0.44
N VAL A 290 4.44 -15.72 -1.23
CA VAL A 290 4.28 -14.26 -1.31
C VAL A 290 2.91 -13.87 -1.87
N VAL A 291 2.43 -14.59 -2.89
CA VAL A 291 1.09 -14.39 -3.46
C VAL A 291 0.02 -14.72 -2.41
N VAL A 292 0.11 -15.89 -1.76
CA VAL A 292 -0.84 -16.31 -0.73
C VAL A 292 -0.85 -15.34 0.45
N ALA A 293 0.31 -14.89 0.93
CA ALA A 293 0.40 -13.91 2.00
C ALA A 293 -0.24 -12.56 1.63
N SER A 294 -0.08 -12.14 0.38
CA SER A 294 -0.71 -10.90 -0.13
C SER A 294 -2.23 -11.01 -0.18
N LEU A 295 -2.78 -12.17 -0.55
CA LEU A 295 -4.21 -12.43 -0.50
C LEU A 295 -4.72 -12.51 0.95
N ALA A 296 -3.97 -13.16 1.84
CA ALA A 296 -4.31 -13.29 3.25
C ALA A 296 -4.38 -11.93 3.98
N LEU A 297 -3.48 -10.99 3.67
CA LEU A 297 -3.53 -9.62 4.21
C LEU A 297 -4.84 -8.91 3.83
N ASN A 298 -5.32 -9.09 2.59
CA ASN A 298 -6.60 -8.52 2.17
C ASN A 298 -7.78 -9.18 2.89
N ALA A 299 -7.76 -10.50 3.04
CA ALA A 299 -8.79 -11.22 3.81
C ALA A 299 -8.83 -10.74 5.27
N LEU A 300 -7.67 -10.52 5.89
CA LEU A 300 -7.57 -10.03 7.27
C LEU A 300 -8.12 -8.60 7.41
N LEU A 301 -7.85 -7.71 6.46
CA LEU A 301 -8.47 -6.38 6.41
C LEU A 301 -10.00 -6.47 6.29
N ILE A 302 -10.52 -7.35 5.43
CA ILE A 302 -11.97 -7.55 5.27
C ILE A 302 -12.60 -8.04 6.57
N VAL A 303 -11.95 -8.94 7.30
CA VAL A 303 -12.44 -9.44 8.60
C VAL A 303 -12.52 -8.30 9.62
N ILE A 304 -11.49 -7.46 9.73
CA ILE A 304 -11.48 -6.32 10.66
C ILE A 304 -12.60 -5.32 10.30
N ILE A 305 -12.77 -5.02 9.01
CA ILE A 305 -13.85 -4.14 8.54
C ILE A 305 -15.22 -4.74 8.87
N ALA A 306 -15.41 -6.04 8.65
CA ALA A 306 -16.67 -6.72 8.99
C ALA A 306 -16.97 -6.70 10.49
N ASP A 307 -15.93 -6.78 11.33
CA ASP A 307 -16.03 -6.63 12.78
C ASP A 307 -16.45 -5.23 13.19
N TYR A 308 -15.87 -4.20 12.57
CA TYR A 308 -16.26 -2.81 12.80
C TYR A 308 -17.74 -2.56 12.49
N TYR A 309 -18.29 -3.24 11.47
CA TYR A 309 -19.71 -3.16 11.12
C TYR A 309 -20.61 -4.11 11.93
N GLY A 310 -20.11 -4.72 13.02
CA GLY A 310 -20.91 -5.53 13.93
C GLY A 310 -21.39 -6.86 13.35
N ARG A 311 -20.67 -7.45 12.40
CA ARG A 311 -21.05 -8.75 11.80
C ARG A 311 -20.65 -9.97 12.62
N PHE A 312 -19.91 -9.79 13.71
CA PHE A 312 -19.51 -10.85 14.62
C PHE A 312 -20.18 -10.66 15.99
N ASP A 313 -20.71 -11.75 16.55
CA ASP A 313 -21.28 -11.79 17.90
C ASP A 313 -20.69 -13.00 18.67
N PRO A 314 -19.90 -12.79 19.74
CA PRO A 314 -19.42 -11.50 20.26
C PRO A 314 -18.41 -10.84 19.29
N PRO A 315 -18.24 -9.50 19.37
CA PRO A 315 -17.29 -8.76 18.54
C PRO A 315 -15.86 -9.27 18.77
N LEU A 316 -15.01 -9.24 17.73
CA LEU A 316 -13.64 -9.71 17.81
C LEU A 316 -12.77 -8.76 18.63
N PHE A 317 -12.89 -7.45 18.39
CA PHE A 317 -12.18 -6.39 19.11
C PHE A 317 -13.17 -5.42 19.77
N ASP A 318 -12.71 -4.66 20.77
CA ASP A 318 -13.52 -3.56 21.32
C ASP A 318 -13.78 -2.51 20.24
N ALA A 319 -15.06 -2.26 19.96
CA ALA A 319 -15.50 -1.32 18.93
C ALA A 319 -15.21 0.15 19.30
N SER A 320 -15.04 0.47 20.58
CA SER A 320 -14.87 1.84 21.08
C SER A 320 -13.42 2.33 21.05
N GLU A 321 -12.45 1.44 21.29
CA GLU A 321 -11.03 1.81 21.39
C GLU A 321 -10.11 1.01 20.44
N ASP A 322 -10.27 -0.31 20.38
CA ASP A 322 -9.25 -1.19 19.80
C ASP A 322 -9.39 -1.44 18.30
N ASN A 323 -10.62 -1.54 17.80
CA ASN A 323 -10.87 -1.93 16.41
C ASN A 323 -10.22 -0.93 15.41
N ALA A 324 -10.37 0.37 15.68
CA ALA A 324 -9.78 1.42 14.85
C ALA A 324 -8.23 1.37 14.85
N VAL A 325 -7.61 1.10 16.00
CA VAL A 325 -6.15 1.00 16.13
C VAL A 325 -5.63 -0.21 15.36
N VAL A 326 -6.24 -1.38 15.55
CA VAL A 326 -5.86 -2.62 14.85
C VAL A 326 -6.00 -2.44 13.34
N PHE A 327 -7.07 -1.81 12.87
CA PHE A 327 -7.28 -1.50 11.46
C PHE A 327 -6.14 -0.63 10.90
N ILE A 328 -5.80 0.49 11.55
CA ILE A 328 -4.75 1.41 11.08
C ILE A 328 -3.40 0.69 10.99
N VAL A 329 -3.03 -0.08 12.01
CA VAL A 329 -1.74 -0.80 12.03
C VAL A 329 -1.64 -1.80 10.88
N VAL A 330 -2.67 -2.64 10.69
CA VAL A 330 -2.69 -3.63 9.61
C VAL A 330 -2.71 -2.94 8.24
N TRP A 331 -3.46 -1.84 8.11
CA TRP A 331 -3.54 -1.09 6.87
C TRP A 331 -2.20 -0.48 6.46
N VAL A 332 -1.45 0.10 7.40
CA VAL A 332 -0.10 0.64 7.14
C VAL A 332 0.85 -0.46 6.70
N ILE A 333 0.86 -1.60 7.39
CA ILE A 333 1.71 -2.76 7.04
C ILE A 333 1.38 -3.25 5.63
N THR A 334 0.08 -3.40 5.33
CA THR A 334 -0.40 -3.86 4.03
C THR A 334 -0.04 -2.87 2.92
N SER A 335 -0.15 -1.57 3.18
CA SER A 335 0.23 -0.52 2.23
C SER A 335 1.72 -0.55 1.91
N ILE A 336 2.58 -0.64 2.92
CA ILE A 336 4.04 -0.75 2.74
C ILE A 336 4.39 -2.02 1.94
N TRP A 337 3.71 -3.13 2.23
CA TRP A 337 3.89 -4.40 1.52
C TRP A 337 3.57 -4.27 0.03
N PHE A 338 2.40 -3.73 -0.32
CA PHE A 338 2.00 -3.54 -1.72
C PHE A 338 2.85 -2.51 -2.47
N VAL A 339 3.21 -1.40 -1.82
CA VAL A 339 4.15 -0.43 -2.42
C VAL A 339 5.49 -1.10 -2.75
N THR A 340 5.98 -1.97 -1.88
CA THR A 340 7.22 -2.74 -2.12
C THR A 340 7.08 -3.69 -3.32
N ILE A 341 5.94 -4.39 -3.44
CA ILE A 341 5.67 -5.28 -4.58
C ILE A 341 5.65 -4.49 -5.90
N VAL A 342 4.91 -3.38 -5.94
CA VAL A 342 4.79 -2.52 -7.13
C VAL A 342 6.15 -1.92 -7.51
N ALA A 343 6.89 -1.40 -6.53
CA ALA A 343 8.23 -0.85 -6.75
C ALA A 343 9.23 -1.90 -7.29
N LEU A 344 8.99 -3.19 -7.04
CA LEU A 344 9.83 -4.30 -7.48
C LEU A 344 9.22 -5.10 -8.64
N GLN A 345 8.10 -4.68 -9.22
CA GLN A 345 7.34 -5.47 -10.21
C GLN A 345 8.20 -5.96 -11.39
N ASP A 346 9.09 -5.10 -11.92
CA ASP A 346 9.93 -5.43 -13.07
C ASP A 346 11.02 -6.47 -12.75
N ARG A 347 11.30 -6.69 -11.47
CA ARG A 347 12.41 -7.52 -10.99
C ARG A 347 11.97 -8.65 -10.06
N ILE A 348 10.70 -8.70 -9.68
CA ILE A 348 10.18 -9.62 -8.67
C ILE A 348 10.38 -11.08 -9.09
N TYR A 349 10.10 -11.41 -10.35
CA TYR A 349 10.34 -12.75 -10.88
C TYR A 349 11.82 -13.14 -10.85
N ASN A 350 12.72 -12.21 -11.18
CA ASN A 350 14.16 -12.43 -11.11
C ASN A 350 14.68 -12.51 -9.67
N PHE A 351 13.93 -11.99 -8.69
CA PHE A 351 14.21 -12.21 -7.28
C PHE A 351 13.98 -13.67 -6.86
N PHE A 352 12.98 -14.35 -7.43
CA PHE A 352 12.70 -15.76 -7.15
C PHE A 352 13.44 -16.76 -8.05
N ARG A 353 14.11 -16.27 -9.10
CA ARG A 353 15.00 -17.10 -9.93
C ARG A 353 16.43 -17.15 -9.39
N LEU A 354 17.14 -18.24 -9.70
CA LEU A 354 18.57 -18.38 -9.40
C LEU A 354 19.41 -17.87 -10.57
N ARG A 355 20.57 -17.28 -10.25
CA ARG A 355 21.53 -16.88 -11.29
C ARG A 355 22.36 -18.09 -11.69
N VAL A 356 22.50 -18.29 -12.98
CA VAL A 356 23.26 -19.38 -13.61
C VAL A 356 24.09 -18.79 -14.74
N THR A 357 25.16 -19.48 -15.12
CA THR A 357 25.96 -19.19 -16.30
C THR A 357 25.10 -19.16 -17.58
N LEU A 358 25.52 -18.35 -18.56
CA LEU A 358 24.74 -18.12 -19.79
C LEU A 358 24.60 -19.38 -20.66
N ASP A 359 25.49 -20.37 -20.50
CA ASP A 359 25.45 -21.69 -21.16
C ASP A 359 24.25 -22.57 -20.74
N LYS A 360 23.73 -22.38 -19.52
CA LYS A 360 22.70 -23.23 -18.91
C LYS A 360 21.44 -22.47 -18.50
N CYS A 361 21.38 -21.17 -18.74
CA CYS A 361 20.23 -20.36 -18.37
C CYS A 361 18.97 -20.68 -19.22
N GLU A 362 17.82 -20.55 -18.59
CA GLU A 362 16.50 -20.64 -19.23
C GLU A 362 15.96 -19.26 -19.59
N PHE A 363 16.39 -18.23 -18.85
CA PHE A 363 16.04 -16.84 -19.07
C PHE A 363 17.30 -15.99 -19.08
N VAL A 364 17.32 -14.94 -19.90
CA VAL A 364 18.39 -13.95 -19.91
C VAL A 364 17.79 -12.60 -19.58
N TYR A 365 18.32 -11.96 -18.55
CA TYR A 365 18.05 -10.56 -18.30
C TYR A 365 19.02 -9.72 -19.11
N MET A 366 18.48 -8.94 -20.04
CA MET A 366 19.24 -8.09 -20.94
C MET A 366 18.95 -6.63 -20.60
N LEU A 367 20.02 -5.84 -20.48
CA LEU A 367 19.98 -4.40 -20.24
C LEU A 367 20.81 -3.71 -21.31
N LYS A 368 20.15 -2.90 -22.14
CA LYS A 368 20.81 -1.94 -23.03
C LYS A 368 20.84 -0.60 -22.32
N ARG A 369 22.02 -0.01 -22.18
CA ARG A 369 22.15 1.30 -21.54
C ARG A 369 21.56 2.38 -22.44
N ASP A 370 20.87 3.33 -21.83
CA ASP A 370 20.49 4.56 -22.51
C ASP A 370 21.72 5.46 -22.57
N ASP A 371 22.27 5.65 -23.76
CA ASP A 371 23.24 6.72 -24.01
C ASP A 371 22.51 8.07 -24.11
N THR A 372 21.70 8.40 -23.10
CA THR A 372 21.08 9.72 -23.01
C THR A 372 22.12 10.70 -22.50
N GLN A 373 22.86 11.30 -23.43
CA GLN A 373 23.40 12.62 -23.19
C GLN A 373 22.20 13.56 -23.06
N VAL A 374 21.96 14.11 -21.86
CA VAL A 374 20.92 15.12 -21.64
C VAL A 374 21.30 16.35 -22.45
N LEU A 375 20.82 16.44 -23.69
CA LEU A 375 21.20 17.49 -24.65
C LEU A 375 20.45 18.81 -24.40
N LEU A 376 19.39 18.81 -23.60
CA LEU A 376 18.61 20.00 -23.25
C LEU A 376 18.10 19.88 -21.81
N ALA A 377 18.89 20.34 -20.84
CA ALA A 377 18.37 20.62 -19.51
C ALA A 377 17.62 21.95 -19.55
N ASP A 378 16.29 21.89 -19.66
CA ASP A 378 15.45 23.08 -19.53
C ASP A 378 15.54 23.60 -18.10
N ARG A 379 15.83 24.90 -17.96
CA ARG A 379 16.36 25.54 -16.75
C ARG A 379 15.25 26.11 -15.85
N SER A 380 14.14 25.38 -15.71
CA SER A 380 13.01 25.79 -14.87
C SER A 380 13.18 25.28 -13.43
N GLY A 381 12.77 26.06 -12.43
CA GLY A 381 12.87 25.65 -11.02
C GLY A 381 12.06 24.39 -10.67
N VAL A 382 11.09 24.02 -11.50
CA VAL A 382 10.29 22.81 -11.35
C VAL A 382 11.03 21.58 -11.89
N SER A 383 11.73 21.69 -13.03
CA SER A 383 12.56 20.58 -13.55
C SER A 383 13.75 20.29 -12.62
N ASP A 384 14.36 21.31 -12.01
CA ASP A 384 15.41 21.12 -11.00
C ASP A 384 14.89 20.46 -9.72
N PHE A 385 13.67 20.77 -9.28
CA PHE A 385 13.06 20.12 -8.12
C PHE A 385 12.73 18.65 -8.42
N VAL A 386 12.11 18.37 -9.57
CA VAL A 386 11.82 17.01 -10.03
C VAL A 386 13.11 16.22 -10.19
N ALA A 387 14.16 16.78 -10.79
CA ALA A 387 15.46 16.14 -10.91
C ALA A 387 16.13 15.87 -9.55
N LYS A 388 15.89 16.73 -8.54
CA LYS A 388 16.42 16.55 -7.18
C LYS A 388 15.67 15.46 -6.41
N VAL A 389 14.34 15.38 -6.57
CA VAL A 389 13.50 14.29 -6.04
C VAL A 389 13.85 12.98 -6.73
N GLU A 390 13.93 12.98 -8.06
CA GLU A 390 14.32 11.83 -8.84
C GLU A 390 15.72 11.38 -8.46
N GLY A 391 16.70 12.28 -8.30
CA GLY A 391 18.06 11.97 -7.84
C GLY A 391 18.15 11.48 -6.39
N PHE A 392 17.12 11.70 -5.58
CA PHE A 392 17.00 11.12 -4.23
C PHE A 392 16.50 9.67 -4.29
N PHE A 393 15.55 9.37 -5.18
CA PHE A 393 15.00 8.01 -5.38
C PHE A 393 15.82 7.14 -6.35
N THR A 394 16.54 7.74 -7.29
CA THR A 394 17.50 7.07 -8.16
C THR A 394 18.89 7.17 -7.55
N SER A 395 19.36 6.09 -6.91
CA SER A 395 20.72 6.07 -6.38
C SER A 395 21.71 6.39 -7.51
N LYS A 396 22.58 7.40 -7.32
CA LYS A 396 23.76 7.65 -8.16
C LYS A 396 24.45 6.31 -8.49
N GLY A 397 24.38 5.90 -9.77
CA GLY A 397 24.94 4.63 -10.26
C GLY A 397 23.92 3.54 -10.66
N LYS A 398 22.61 3.81 -10.64
CA LYS A 398 21.61 2.88 -11.21
C LYS A 398 21.75 2.92 -12.75
N LEU A 399 22.14 1.80 -13.36
CA LEU A 399 22.30 1.72 -14.82
C LEU A 399 20.96 2.00 -15.54
N SER A 400 20.72 3.22 -16.03
CA SER A 400 19.53 3.54 -16.82
C SER A 400 19.59 2.87 -18.20
N GLY A 401 18.44 2.45 -18.73
CA GLY A 401 18.40 1.63 -19.94
C GLY A 401 17.12 0.82 -20.09
N TYR A 402 16.83 0.44 -21.34
CA TYR A 402 15.81 -0.56 -21.65
C TYR A 402 16.21 -1.93 -21.08
N ARG A 403 15.33 -2.52 -20.25
CA ARG A 403 15.59 -3.80 -19.58
C ARG A 403 14.42 -4.73 -19.80
N THR A 404 14.72 -5.97 -20.19
CA THR A 404 13.71 -7.03 -20.22
C THR A 404 14.32 -8.38 -19.90
N THR A 405 13.49 -9.30 -19.41
CA THR A 405 13.90 -10.70 -19.19
C THR A 405 13.28 -11.55 -20.27
N VAL A 406 14.12 -12.14 -21.10
CA VAL A 406 13.69 -12.87 -22.29
C VAL A 406 13.94 -14.37 -22.09
N PRO A 407 13.01 -15.25 -22.54
CA PRO A 407 13.21 -16.70 -22.47
C PRO A 407 14.24 -17.15 -23.52
N VAL A 408 15.02 -18.17 -23.19
CA VAL A 408 15.96 -18.82 -24.12
C VAL A 408 15.24 -19.93 -24.88
N VAL A 409 15.17 -19.82 -26.20
CA VAL A 409 14.57 -20.83 -27.08
C VAL A 409 15.68 -21.67 -27.72
N LYS A 410 15.48 -22.99 -27.78
CA LYS A 410 16.39 -23.91 -28.48
C LYS A 410 15.80 -24.26 -29.85
N VAL A 411 16.49 -23.86 -30.93
CA VAL A 411 16.06 -24.14 -32.32
C VAL A 411 17.23 -24.80 -33.05
N ASP A 412 17.03 -26.03 -33.57
CA ASP A 412 18.04 -26.80 -34.31
C ASP A 412 19.43 -26.85 -33.60
N GLY A 413 19.43 -26.95 -32.27
CA GLY A 413 20.66 -27.00 -31.44
C GLY A 413 21.26 -25.65 -31.07
N LEU A 414 20.76 -24.54 -31.64
CA LEU A 414 21.16 -23.18 -31.29
C LEU A 414 20.33 -22.66 -30.12
N ARG A 415 20.96 -21.95 -29.18
CA ARG A 415 20.29 -21.26 -28.07
C ARG A 415 20.13 -19.80 -28.44
N ILE A 416 18.89 -19.34 -28.47
CA ILE A 416 18.49 -18.08 -29.07
C ILE A 416 17.71 -17.27 -28.05
N VAL A 417 17.94 -15.96 -28.02
CA VAL A 417 17.11 -14.97 -27.33
C VAL A 417 16.78 -13.83 -28.26
N GLU A 418 15.60 -13.25 -28.11
CA GLU A 418 15.17 -12.10 -28.89
C GLU A 418 15.04 -10.88 -28.00
N PHE A 419 15.72 -9.79 -28.35
CA PHE A 419 15.78 -8.56 -27.56
C PHE A 419 15.77 -7.35 -28.48
N GLN A 420 14.81 -6.45 -28.30
CA GLN A 420 14.59 -5.29 -29.18
C GLN A 420 14.54 -5.67 -30.67
N HIS A 421 13.75 -6.71 -31.01
CA HIS A 421 13.58 -7.21 -32.39
C HIS A 421 14.89 -7.71 -33.04
N LEU A 422 15.93 -7.94 -32.24
CA LEU A 422 17.18 -8.54 -32.67
C LEU A 422 17.34 -9.92 -32.05
N ARG A 423 17.72 -10.88 -32.88
CA ARG A 423 18.00 -12.24 -32.47
C ARG A 423 19.46 -12.36 -32.04
N TYR A 424 19.68 -12.83 -30.82
CA TYR A 424 21.00 -13.15 -30.30
C TYR A 424 21.16 -14.66 -30.15
N VAL A 425 22.30 -15.17 -30.61
CA VAL A 425 22.68 -16.58 -30.55
C VAL A 425 23.77 -16.75 -29.51
N TYR A 426 23.68 -17.82 -28.72
CA TYR A 426 24.71 -18.15 -27.74
C TYR A 426 25.97 -18.62 -28.45
N GLU A 427 27.08 -17.90 -28.23
CA GLU A 427 28.38 -18.22 -28.80
C GLU A 427 29.30 -18.78 -27.70
N GLU A 428 29.85 -19.98 -27.92
CA GLU A 428 30.64 -20.69 -26.90
C GLU A 428 32.00 -20.01 -26.67
N SER A 429 32.57 -19.41 -27.71
CA SER A 429 33.87 -18.73 -27.66
C SER A 429 33.84 -17.46 -26.79
N GLU A 430 32.74 -16.71 -26.84
CA GLU A 430 32.55 -15.48 -26.05
C GLU A 430 31.80 -15.71 -24.73
N GLN A 431 31.22 -16.91 -24.52
CA GLN A 431 30.35 -17.25 -23.40
C GLN A 431 29.18 -16.27 -23.20
N ARG A 432 28.69 -15.67 -24.29
CA ARG A 432 27.69 -14.60 -24.32
C ARG A 432 26.71 -14.81 -25.48
N PHE A 433 25.55 -14.15 -25.39
CA PHE A 433 24.64 -14.05 -26.52
C PHE A 433 25.08 -12.90 -27.42
N VAL A 434 25.42 -13.21 -28.66
CA VAL A 434 25.85 -12.23 -29.67
C VAL A 434 24.77 -12.10 -30.74
N PRO A 435 24.58 -10.92 -31.36
CA PRO A 435 23.64 -10.77 -32.46
C PRO A 435 23.94 -11.81 -33.55
N GLY A 436 22.94 -12.52 -34.06
CA GLY A 436 23.14 -13.46 -35.16
C GLY A 436 23.61 -12.71 -36.41
N ALA A 437 24.66 -13.21 -37.09
CA ALA A 437 25.03 -12.75 -38.42
C ALA A 437 25.16 -13.92 -39.38
N VAL A 438 24.93 -13.60 -40.65
CA VAL A 438 25.08 -14.51 -41.77
C VAL A 438 26.22 -13.98 -42.63
N ALA A 439 27.08 -14.89 -43.05
CA ALA A 439 28.11 -14.63 -44.04
C ALA A 439 27.46 -14.26 -45.38
N LEU A 440 27.80 -13.10 -45.93
CA LEU A 440 27.43 -12.69 -47.28
C LEU A 440 28.71 -12.69 -48.14
N GLY A 441 28.58 -13.13 -49.39
CA GLY A 441 29.67 -13.14 -50.37
C GLY A 441 30.48 -11.83 -50.36
N HIS A 442 31.81 -11.96 -50.31
CA HIS A 442 32.72 -10.83 -50.12
C HIS A 442 33.12 -10.16 -51.43
N THR A 443 33.14 -10.95 -52.51
CA THR A 443 33.50 -10.49 -53.85
C THR A 443 32.29 -10.54 -54.79
N TYR A 444 32.39 -9.85 -55.93
CA TYR A 444 31.38 -9.94 -56.98
C TYR A 444 31.21 -11.38 -57.50
N GLU A 445 32.28 -12.17 -57.46
CA GLU A 445 32.27 -13.60 -57.82
C GLU A 445 31.47 -14.41 -56.80
N ASP A 446 31.68 -14.20 -55.49
CA ASP A 446 30.92 -14.89 -54.43
C ASP A 446 29.42 -14.58 -54.50
N ILE A 447 29.06 -13.31 -54.73
CA ILE A 447 27.67 -12.88 -54.91
C ILE A 447 27.08 -13.49 -56.18
N GLY A 448 27.88 -13.60 -57.25
CA GLY A 448 27.53 -14.28 -58.49
C GLY A 448 27.27 -15.78 -58.29
N HIS A 449 28.03 -16.43 -57.40
CA HIS A 449 27.83 -17.84 -57.03
C HIS A 449 26.55 -18.06 -56.21
N GLU A 450 26.11 -17.09 -55.41
CA GLU A 450 24.83 -17.16 -54.67
C GLU A 450 23.60 -16.81 -55.55
N SER A 451 23.79 -16.48 -56.83
CA SER A 451 22.69 -16.05 -57.73
C SER A 451 21.65 -17.13 -58.05
N SER A 452 22.01 -18.41 -57.93
CA SER A 452 21.08 -19.54 -58.11
C SER A 452 20.12 -19.74 -56.94
N GLY A 453 20.22 -18.91 -55.89
CA GLY A 453 19.46 -19.06 -54.65
C GLY A 453 20.16 -19.97 -53.65
N LEU A 454 19.61 -20.00 -52.44
CA LEU A 454 20.16 -20.74 -51.31
C LEU A 454 19.65 -22.19 -51.31
N SER A 455 20.48 -23.11 -50.81
CA SER A 455 20.01 -24.47 -50.52
C SER A 455 19.00 -24.45 -49.36
N ASP A 456 18.07 -25.43 -49.32
CA ASP A 456 17.09 -25.52 -48.22
C ASP A 456 17.75 -25.59 -46.84
N SER A 457 18.89 -26.28 -46.74
CA SER A 457 19.65 -26.40 -45.49
C SER A 457 20.25 -25.07 -45.04
N GLU A 458 20.76 -24.29 -45.98
CA GLU A 458 21.35 -22.98 -45.71
C GLU A 458 20.27 -21.93 -45.44
N ALA A 459 19.18 -21.95 -46.21
CA ALA A 459 18.02 -21.09 -45.97
C ALA A 459 17.46 -21.31 -44.56
N LYS A 460 17.29 -22.57 -44.14
CA LYS A 460 16.86 -22.91 -42.78
C LYS A 460 17.86 -22.41 -41.73
N HIS A 461 19.16 -22.58 -41.97
CA HIS A 461 20.19 -22.10 -41.05
C HIS A 461 20.20 -20.57 -40.92
N ARG A 462 20.09 -19.83 -42.03
CA ARG A 462 20.02 -18.37 -42.05
C ARG A 462 18.77 -17.88 -41.31
N ILE A 463 17.59 -18.45 -41.59
CA ILE A 463 16.33 -18.11 -40.90
C ILE A 463 16.42 -18.37 -39.38
N ASN A 464 17.04 -19.47 -38.97
CA ASN A 464 17.22 -19.75 -37.56
C ASN A 464 18.18 -18.75 -36.88
N THR A 465 19.23 -18.31 -37.57
CA THR A 465 20.25 -17.39 -37.03
C THR A 465 19.78 -15.94 -36.94
N VAL A 466 19.22 -15.38 -38.02
CA VAL A 466 18.84 -13.94 -38.09
C VAL A 466 17.34 -13.68 -37.89
N GLY A 467 16.49 -14.70 -38.05
CA GLY A 467 15.04 -14.53 -37.96
C GLY A 467 14.38 -14.18 -39.30
N LEU A 468 13.07 -13.94 -39.23
CA LEU A 468 12.28 -13.50 -40.38
C LEU A 468 12.49 -12.00 -40.59
N ASN A 469 12.39 -11.54 -41.83
CA ASN A 469 12.35 -10.11 -42.15
C ASN A 469 10.94 -9.55 -41.91
N SER A 470 10.50 -9.55 -40.65
CA SER A 470 9.25 -8.93 -40.21
C SER A 470 9.54 -7.97 -39.05
N VAL A 471 8.89 -6.81 -39.08
CA VAL A 471 8.88 -5.88 -37.95
C VAL A 471 7.51 -5.99 -37.31
N ASP A 472 7.38 -6.90 -36.36
CA ASP A 472 6.15 -7.06 -35.61
C ASP A 472 6.11 -6.01 -34.51
N VAL A 473 5.27 -5.00 -34.70
CA VAL A 473 5.00 -3.97 -33.70
C VAL A 473 3.84 -4.47 -32.84
N GLU A 474 4.13 -4.80 -31.58
CA GLU A 474 3.07 -5.04 -30.59
C GLU A 474 2.25 -3.74 -30.44
N MET A 475 0.98 -3.79 -30.86
CA MET A 475 0.02 -2.68 -30.72
C MET A 475 -0.62 -2.64 -29.34
#